data_AF-A0A9Q0RCM3-F1
#
_entry.id   AF-A0A9Q0RCM3-F1
#
_cell.length_a   1.000
_cell.length_b   1.000
_cell.length_c   1.000
_cell.angle_alpha   90.00
_cell.angle_beta   90.00
_cell.angle_gamma   90.00
#
_symmetry.space_group_name_H-M   'P 1'
#
loop_
_entity.id
_entity.type
_entity.pdbx_description
1 polymer ?
#
loop_
_entity_poly.entity_id
_entity_poly.type
_entity_poly.pdbx_seq_one_letter_code
_entity_poly.pdbx_strand_id
1 'polypeptide(L)'
;MNLQISCINGNLKEVKEILKSNNFESTNPIYFALTKNPNIEILSLLLERFDVNLITQQNQISCLILACRDCPKYDVIKLLIEKGADCSFQVKSTALHYALMSHAKYDVIELLIKSGCDLNHKTGYSPLHYACIFYNDPLIVDLIIKSGANIDDITGNTALHFACINKTHPDILHYLIKGGAQINKLNKVIFPKKKEKKRKE
;
A
#
# COMPACT_ATOMS: atom_id res chain seq x y z
N MET A 1 16.27 -26.91 -15.71
CA MET A 1 16.38 -25.51 -16.18
C MET A 1 15.85 -24.61 -15.08
N ASN A 2 16.44 -23.43 -14.88
CA ASN A 2 16.06 -22.60 -13.75
C ASN A 2 14.89 -21.67 -14.13
N LEU A 3 13.67 -22.07 -13.76
CA LEU A 3 12.45 -21.30 -13.96
C LEU A 3 12.56 -19.86 -13.44
N GLN A 4 13.32 -19.65 -12.34
CA GLN A 4 13.54 -18.33 -11.78
C GLN A 4 14.32 -17.43 -12.76
N ILE A 5 15.40 -17.95 -13.37
CA ILE A 5 16.22 -17.19 -14.34
C ILE A 5 15.38 -16.79 -15.55
N SER A 6 14.57 -17.70 -16.07
CA SER A 6 13.67 -17.41 -17.20
C SER A 6 12.63 -16.33 -16.85
N CYS A 7 12.11 -16.34 -15.61
CA CYS A 7 11.22 -15.29 -15.11
C CYS A 7 11.92 -13.94 -14.97
N ILE A 8 13.15 -13.91 -14.43
CA ILE A 8 13.97 -12.70 -14.30
C ILE A 8 14.22 -12.07 -15.67
N ASN A 9 14.57 -12.89 -16.65
CA ASN A 9 14.87 -12.45 -18.01
C ASN A 9 13.61 -12.12 -18.82
N GLY A 10 12.41 -12.47 -18.34
CA GLY A 10 11.16 -12.31 -19.08
C GLY A 10 11.05 -13.22 -20.32
N ASN A 11 11.75 -14.36 -20.32
CA ASN A 11 11.74 -15.28 -21.46
C ASN A 11 10.47 -16.14 -21.45
N LEU A 12 9.38 -15.61 -22.02
CA LEU A 12 8.08 -16.26 -22.06
C LEU A 12 8.12 -17.67 -22.68
N LYS A 13 8.91 -17.87 -23.74
CA LYS A 13 9.00 -19.17 -24.42
C LYS A 13 9.55 -20.24 -23.49
N GLU A 14 10.67 -19.93 -22.84
CA GLU A 14 11.33 -20.84 -21.90
C GLU A 14 10.47 -21.09 -20.65
N VAL A 15 9.80 -20.06 -20.12
CA VAL A 15 8.83 -20.24 -19.02
C VAL A 15 7.74 -21.23 -19.41
N LYS A 16 7.14 -21.10 -20.62
CA LYS A 16 6.11 -22.03 -21.11
C LYS A 16 6.64 -23.46 -21.24
N GLU A 17 7.86 -23.65 -21.73
CA GLU A 17 8.47 -24.99 -21.87
C GLU A 17 8.78 -25.64 -20.51
N ILE A 18 9.32 -24.87 -19.56
CA ILE A 18 9.63 -25.37 -18.22
C ILE A 18 8.34 -25.75 -17.46
N LEU A 19 7.30 -24.92 -17.53
CA LEU A 19 6.00 -25.22 -16.90
C LEU A 19 5.32 -26.45 -17.51
N LYS A 20 5.50 -26.71 -18.82
CA LYS A 20 4.97 -27.92 -19.48
C LYS A 20 5.72 -29.19 -19.06
N SER A 21 7.02 -29.10 -18.88
CA SER A 21 7.86 -30.25 -18.52
C SER A 21 7.84 -30.59 -17.02
N ASN A 22 7.18 -29.77 -16.18
CA ASN A 22 7.18 -29.89 -14.72
C ASN A 22 8.60 -30.01 -14.11
N ASN A 23 9.62 -29.50 -14.80
CA ASN A 23 11.02 -29.68 -14.43
C ASN A 23 11.59 -28.42 -13.76
N PHE A 24 11.03 -28.07 -12.60
CA PHE A 24 11.41 -26.90 -11.81
C PHE A 24 11.35 -27.19 -10.30
N GLU A 25 12.19 -26.51 -9.53
CA GLU A 25 12.18 -26.58 -8.07
C GLU A 25 10.91 -25.91 -7.50
N SER A 26 10.47 -26.34 -6.30
CA SER A 26 9.24 -25.84 -5.65
C SER A 26 9.29 -24.38 -5.18
N THR A 27 10.37 -23.65 -5.50
CA THR A 27 10.52 -22.24 -5.15
C THR A 27 9.59 -21.39 -6.01
N ASN A 28 8.71 -20.61 -5.37
CA ASN A 28 7.69 -19.81 -6.06
C ASN A 28 8.34 -18.71 -6.93
N PRO A 29 8.38 -18.87 -8.26
CA PRO A 29 9.19 -18.02 -9.14
C PRO A 29 8.54 -16.65 -9.39
N ILE A 30 7.26 -16.48 -8.99
CA ILE A 30 6.47 -15.28 -9.24
C ILE A 30 7.10 -14.03 -8.61
N TYR A 31 7.77 -14.15 -7.46
CA TYR A 31 8.42 -13.01 -6.81
C TYR A 31 9.54 -12.43 -7.68
N PHE A 32 10.28 -13.28 -8.39
CA PHE A 32 11.34 -12.84 -9.29
C PHE A 32 10.76 -12.16 -10.54
N ALA A 33 9.65 -12.70 -11.07
CA ALA A 33 8.92 -12.04 -12.15
C ALA A 33 8.42 -10.66 -11.70
N LEU A 34 7.73 -10.56 -10.56
CA LEU A 34 7.20 -9.28 -10.03
C LEU A 34 8.30 -8.23 -9.83
N THR A 35 9.46 -8.62 -9.30
CA THR A 35 10.53 -7.67 -8.92
C THR A 35 11.46 -7.30 -10.07
N LYS A 36 11.70 -8.20 -11.04
CA LYS A 36 12.67 -7.97 -12.12
C LYS A 36 12.02 -7.70 -13.46
N ASN A 37 10.95 -8.42 -13.79
CA ASN A 37 10.27 -8.28 -15.07
C ASN A 37 8.78 -8.63 -14.96
N PRO A 38 7.93 -7.69 -14.49
CA PRO A 38 6.51 -7.93 -14.25
C PRO A 38 5.73 -7.96 -15.58
N ASN A 39 6.00 -8.99 -16.37
CA ASN A 39 5.31 -9.29 -17.62
C ASN A 39 3.99 -10.01 -17.30
N ILE A 40 2.88 -9.44 -17.74
CA ILE A 40 1.53 -9.93 -17.44
C ILE A 40 1.29 -11.36 -17.91
N GLU A 41 1.78 -11.74 -19.10
CA GLU A 41 1.61 -13.09 -19.61
C GLU A 41 2.37 -14.12 -18.76
N ILE A 42 3.60 -13.79 -18.36
CA ILE A 42 4.38 -14.65 -17.47
C ILE A 42 3.69 -14.78 -16.11
N LEU A 43 3.27 -13.66 -15.52
CA LEU A 43 2.55 -13.67 -14.23
C LEU A 43 1.27 -14.50 -14.31
N SER A 44 0.49 -14.37 -15.39
CA SER A 44 -0.73 -15.16 -15.59
C SER A 44 -0.44 -16.66 -15.63
N LEU A 45 0.59 -17.08 -16.39
CA LEU A 45 0.98 -18.48 -16.48
C LEU A 45 1.47 -19.05 -15.15
N LEU A 46 2.20 -18.25 -14.37
CA LEU A 46 2.63 -18.66 -13.04
C LEU A 46 1.43 -18.82 -12.10
N LEU A 47 0.49 -17.87 -12.12
CA LEU A 47 -0.71 -17.90 -11.26
C LEU A 47 -1.72 -19.00 -11.64
N GLU A 48 -1.54 -19.70 -12.76
CA GLU A 48 -2.29 -20.93 -13.06
C GLU A 48 -1.76 -22.16 -12.30
N ARG A 49 -0.52 -22.11 -11.82
CA ARG A 49 0.19 -23.25 -11.20
C ARG A 49 0.57 -23.01 -9.75
N PHE A 50 0.81 -21.76 -9.39
CA PHE A 50 1.29 -21.36 -8.07
C PHE A 50 0.21 -20.55 -7.34
N ASP A 51 0.13 -20.76 -6.03
CA ASP A 51 -0.77 -19.99 -5.16
C ASP A 51 -0.29 -18.53 -5.05
N VAL A 52 -1.22 -17.60 -5.30
CA VAL A 52 -1.02 -16.15 -5.27
C VAL A 52 -0.71 -15.64 -3.86
N ASN A 53 -1.17 -16.35 -2.83
CA ASN A 53 -1.06 -15.95 -1.42
C ASN A 53 0.17 -16.51 -0.72
N LEU A 54 1.07 -17.16 -1.46
CA LEU A 54 2.36 -17.54 -0.93
C LEU A 54 3.13 -16.30 -0.42
N ILE A 55 3.92 -16.53 0.61
CA ILE A 55 4.78 -15.52 1.24
C ILE A 55 6.26 -15.82 0.99
N THR A 56 7.07 -14.77 0.87
CA THR A 56 8.53 -14.90 0.77
C THR A 56 9.12 -15.44 2.08
N GLN A 57 10.08 -16.37 1.99
CA GLN A 57 10.70 -16.98 3.18
C GLN A 57 11.45 -15.97 4.06
N GLN A 58 12.08 -14.95 3.47
CA GLN A 58 12.95 -14.03 4.19
C GLN A 58 12.17 -12.99 5.01
N ASN A 59 11.13 -12.39 4.41
CA ASN A 59 10.45 -11.22 4.97
C ASN A 59 8.93 -11.43 5.14
N GLN A 60 8.42 -12.63 4.88
CA GLN A 60 6.99 -12.97 4.96
C GLN A 60 6.09 -12.03 4.15
N ILE A 61 6.56 -11.59 2.98
CA ILE A 61 5.82 -10.67 2.10
C ILE A 61 4.99 -11.48 1.08
N SER A 62 3.70 -11.16 0.93
CA SER A 62 2.82 -11.74 -0.10
C SER A 62 3.07 -11.14 -1.49
N CYS A 63 2.59 -11.79 -2.55
CA CYS A 63 2.67 -11.27 -3.91
C CYS A 63 2.05 -9.88 -4.06
N LEU A 64 0.90 -9.64 -3.42
CA LEU A 64 0.19 -8.35 -3.49
C LEU A 64 1.00 -7.22 -2.83
N ILE A 65 1.54 -7.45 -1.64
CA ILE A 65 2.38 -6.46 -0.96
C ILE A 65 3.65 -6.20 -1.77
N LEU A 66 4.29 -7.25 -2.30
CA LEU A 66 5.49 -7.13 -3.11
C LEU A 66 5.22 -6.28 -4.36
N ALA A 67 4.11 -6.53 -5.06
CA ALA A 67 3.72 -5.76 -6.22
C ALA A 67 3.40 -4.30 -5.87
N CYS A 68 2.69 -4.04 -4.76
CA CYS A 68 2.42 -2.68 -4.30
C CYS A 68 3.70 -1.91 -3.98
N ARG A 69 4.73 -2.56 -3.44
CA ARG A 69 5.99 -1.92 -3.04
C ARG A 69 6.95 -1.70 -4.23
N ASP A 70 7.14 -2.73 -5.06
CA ASP A 70 8.23 -2.77 -6.04
C ASP A 70 7.76 -2.51 -7.48
N CYS A 71 6.49 -2.78 -7.79
CA CYS A 71 5.94 -2.61 -9.14
C CYS A 71 4.42 -2.30 -9.15
N PRO A 72 3.97 -1.17 -8.57
CA PRO A 72 2.56 -0.81 -8.45
C PRO A 72 1.94 -0.39 -9.79
N LYS A 73 1.87 -1.32 -10.74
CA LYS A 73 1.23 -1.17 -12.04
C LYS A 73 -0.19 -1.70 -11.96
N TYR A 74 -1.14 -0.95 -12.51
CA TYR A 74 -2.56 -1.30 -12.49
C TYR A 74 -2.82 -2.74 -12.95
N ASP A 75 -2.31 -3.13 -14.12
CA ASP A 75 -2.55 -4.47 -14.69
C ASP A 75 -1.99 -5.60 -13.82
N VAL A 76 -0.87 -5.38 -13.14
CA VAL A 76 -0.25 -6.36 -12.24
C VAL A 76 -1.10 -6.53 -10.99
N ILE A 77 -1.48 -5.42 -10.34
CA ILE A 77 -2.30 -5.45 -9.13
C ILE A 77 -3.68 -6.03 -9.42
N LYS A 78 -4.28 -5.65 -10.54
CA LYS A 78 -5.55 -6.19 -11.02
C LYS A 78 -5.49 -7.70 -11.23
N LEU A 79 -4.47 -8.20 -11.92
CA LEU A 79 -4.28 -9.63 -12.13
C LEU A 79 -4.16 -10.39 -10.79
N LEU A 80 -3.38 -9.88 -9.84
CA LEU A 80 -3.22 -10.53 -8.54
C LEU A 80 -4.54 -10.59 -7.77
N ILE A 81 -5.30 -9.49 -7.74
CA ILE A 81 -6.61 -9.41 -7.11
C ILE A 81 -7.60 -10.38 -7.77
N GLU A 82 -7.67 -10.42 -9.10
CA GLU A 82 -8.53 -11.33 -9.86
C GLU A 82 -8.20 -12.80 -9.62
N LYS A 83 -6.94 -13.11 -9.29
CA LYS A 83 -6.48 -14.45 -8.90
C LYS A 83 -6.69 -14.76 -7.41
N GLY A 84 -7.32 -13.88 -6.65
CA GLY A 84 -7.68 -14.11 -5.25
C GLY A 84 -6.59 -13.73 -4.25
N ALA A 85 -5.75 -12.73 -4.58
CA ALA A 85 -4.79 -12.20 -3.63
C ALA A 85 -5.47 -11.64 -2.37
N ASP A 86 -4.98 -12.05 -1.20
CA ASP A 86 -5.52 -11.66 0.09
C ASP A 86 -5.12 -10.22 0.45
N CYS A 87 -6.10 -9.32 0.40
CA CYS A 87 -6.00 -7.92 0.77
C CYS A 87 -5.86 -7.70 2.29
N SER A 88 -6.18 -8.69 3.11
CA SER A 88 -6.07 -8.64 4.57
C SER A 88 -4.69 -9.04 5.08
N PHE A 89 -3.89 -9.72 4.25
CA PHE A 89 -2.55 -10.12 4.59
C PHE A 89 -1.67 -8.88 4.86
N GLN A 90 -0.89 -8.97 5.93
CA GLN A 90 0.00 -7.89 6.32
C GLN A 90 1.17 -8.40 7.14
N VAL A 91 2.27 -7.64 7.09
CA VAL A 91 3.43 -7.87 7.96
C VAL A 91 3.47 -6.76 9.00
N LYS A 92 4.13 -5.64 8.68
CA LYS A 92 4.11 -4.40 9.45
C LYS A 92 3.20 -3.35 8.84
N SER A 93 2.60 -3.60 7.69
CA SER A 93 1.78 -2.66 6.93
C SER A 93 0.96 -3.45 5.91
N THR A 94 -0.21 -2.94 5.54
CA THR A 94 -1.07 -3.56 4.51
C THR A 94 -0.59 -3.23 3.10
N ALA A 95 -1.12 -3.92 2.09
CA ALA A 95 -0.86 -3.60 0.68
C ALA A 95 -1.12 -2.11 0.35
N LEU A 96 -2.19 -1.53 0.91
CA LEU A 96 -2.54 -0.12 0.71
C LEU A 96 -1.49 0.84 1.30
N HIS A 97 -0.92 0.52 2.46
CA HIS A 97 0.18 1.33 3.03
C HIS A 97 1.41 1.33 2.12
N TYR A 98 1.79 0.16 1.59
CA TYR A 98 2.94 0.05 0.68
C TYR A 98 2.70 0.79 -0.64
N ALA A 99 1.49 0.69 -1.20
CA ALA A 99 1.12 1.41 -2.41
C ALA A 99 1.17 2.93 -2.22
N LEU A 100 0.73 3.44 -1.06
CA LEU A 100 0.83 4.87 -0.74
C LEU A 100 2.29 5.31 -0.55
N MET A 101 3.10 4.50 0.14
CA MET A 101 4.52 4.80 0.36
C MET A 101 5.35 4.75 -0.94
N SER A 102 4.96 3.93 -1.91
CA SER A 102 5.60 3.83 -3.23
C SER A 102 5.06 4.85 -4.24
N HIS A 103 4.14 5.75 -3.84
CA HIS A 103 3.44 6.67 -4.73
C HIS A 103 2.73 5.97 -5.90
N ALA A 104 2.04 4.85 -5.63
CA ALA A 104 1.23 4.15 -6.62
C ALA A 104 0.15 5.08 -7.20
N LYS A 105 -0.10 4.97 -8.51
CA LYS A 105 -1.06 5.82 -9.20
C LYS A 105 -2.48 5.71 -8.62
N TYR A 106 -3.30 6.73 -8.89
CA TYR A 106 -4.68 6.83 -8.41
C TYR A 106 -5.52 5.59 -8.69
N ASP A 107 -5.44 5.04 -9.89
CA ASP A 107 -6.14 3.83 -10.33
C ASP A 107 -5.77 2.59 -9.51
N VAL A 108 -4.51 2.47 -9.10
CA VAL A 108 -4.04 1.39 -8.22
C VAL A 108 -4.60 1.54 -6.81
N ILE A 109 -4.55 2.75 -6.25
CA ILE A 109 -5.09 3.03 -4.91
C ILE A 109 -6.60 2.78 -4.89
N GLU A 110 -7.32 3.29 -5.89
CA GLU A 110 -8.75 3.08 -6.05
C GLU A 110 -9.11 1.60 -6.16
N LEU A 111 -8.35 0.84 -6.96
CA LEU A 111 -8.54 -0.60 -7.12
C LEU A 111 -8.35 -1.33 -5.79
N LEU A 112 -7.29 -1.06 -5.04
CA LEU A 112 -7.04 -1.70 -3.74
C LEU A 112 -8.18 -1.44 -2.75
N ILE A 113 -8.67 -0.20 -2.68
CA ILE A 113 -9.80 0.18 -1.82
C ILE A 113 -11.07 -0.56 -2.23
N LYS A 114 -11.40 -0.57 -3.53
CA LYS A 114 -12.58 -1.26 -4.06
C LYS A 114 -12.54 -2.78 -3.86
N SER A 115 -11.34 -3.35 -3.81
CA SER A 115 -11.11 -4.78 -3.56
C SER A 115 -11.15 -5.16 -2.07
N GLY A 116 -11.48 -4.22 -1.18
CA GLY A 116 -11.70 -4.51 0.24
C GLY A 116 -10.42 -4.55 1.09
N CYS A 117 -9.29 -4.05 0.58
CA CYS A 117 -8.11 -3.83 1.42
C CYS A 117 -8.46 -2.85 2.56
N ASP A 118 -8.04 -3.19 3.80
CA ASP A 118 -8.39 -2.42 4.99
C ASP A 118 -7.84 -0.97 4.93
N LEU A 119 -8.78 -0.04 4.78
CA LEU A 119 -8.56 1.40 4.69
C LEU A 119 -8.23 2.05 6.05
N ASN A 120 -8.50 1.35 7.14
CA ASN A 120 -8.38 1.82 8.52
C ASN A 120 -7.34 1.04 9.32
N HIS A 121 -6.62 0.11 8.69
CA HIS A 121 -5.58 -0.66 9.35
C HIS A 121 -4.52 0.27 9.96
N LYS A 122 -3.98 -0.09 11.12
CA LYS A 122 -2.98 0.71 11.81
C LYS A 122 -1.74 -0.08 12.14
N THR A 123 -0.61 0.40 11.65
CA THR A 123 0.70 -0.04 12.11
C THR A 123 1.52 1.14 12.58
N GLY A 124 1.00 1.81 13.60
CA GLY A 124 1.46 3.11 14.09
C GLY A 124 0.74 4.28 13.43
N TYR A 125 0.53 4.21 12.11
CA TYR A 125 -0.26 5.16 11.33
C TYR A 125 -1.25 4.43 10.42
N SER A 126 -2.32 5.11 10.02
CA SER A 126 -3.32 4.58 9.08
C SER A 126 -2.99 4.96 7.62
N PRO A 127 -3.67 4.38 6.60
CA PRO A 127 -3.50 4.77 5.21
C PRO A 127 -3.70 6.27 4.97
N LEU A 128 -4.68 6.90 5.62
CA LEU A 128 -4.90 8.35 5.51
C LEU A 128 -3.70 9.16 6.02
N HIS A 129 -3.07 8.72 7.10
CA HIS A 129 -1.82 9.35 7.59
C HIS A 129 -0.70 9.20 6.57
N TYR A 130 -0.51 8.00 5.99
CA TYR A 130 0.50 7.77 4.96
C TYR A 130 0.27 8.64 3.71
N ALA A 131 -0.98 8.81 3.29
CA ALA A 131 -1.34 9.70 2.17
C ALA A 131 -0.93 11.15 2.46
N CYS A 132 -1.12 11.64 3.69
CA CYS A 132 -0.70 13.00 4.08
C CYS A 132 0.82 13.13 4.29
N ILE A 133 1.51 12.11 4.79
CA ILE A 133 2.95 12.17 5.12
C ILE A 133 3.82 11.96 3.88
N PHE A 134 3.52 10.91 3.11
CA PHE A 134 4.39 10.47 2.02
C PHE A 134 3.86 10.90 0.66
N TYR A 135 2.55 10.79 0.42
CA TYR A 135 2.00 10.99 -0.92
C TYR A 135 1.77 12.48 -1.27
N ASN A 136 1.15 13.25 -0.38
CA ASN A 136 0.84 14.68 -0.54
C ASN A 136 0.03 15.02 -1.82
N ASP A 137 -0.89 14.14 -2.22
CA ASP A 137 -1.81 14.38 -3.35
C ASP A 137 -3.25 14.58 -2.83
N PRO A 138 -3.87 15.75 -3.08
CA PRO A 138 -5.25 16.02 -2.67
C PRO A 138 -6.27 15.02 -3.21
N LEU A 139 -6.10 14.50 -4.43
CA LEU A 139 -7.06 13.56 -5.03
C LEU A 139 -7.02 12.19 -4.35
N ILE A 140 -5.83 11.73 -3.97
CA ILE A 140 -5.67 10.48 -3.20
C ILE A 140 -6.27 10.63 -1.80
N VAL A 141 -6.01 11.77 -1.15
CA VAL A 141 -6.60 12.06 0.17
C VAL A 141 -8.13 12.10 0.08
N ASP A 142 -8.69 12.85 -0.87
CA ASP A 142 -10.14 12.92 -1.07
C ASP A 142 -10.76 11.54 -1.36
N LEU A 143 -10.10 10.71 -2.19
CA LEU A 143 -10.52 9.33 -2.45
C LEU A 143 -10.59 8.50 -1.16
N ILE A 144 -9.53 8.52 -0.35
CA ILE A 144 -9.46 7.76 0.91
C ILE A 144 -10.55 8.25 1.89
N ILE A 145 -10.74 9.56 2.01
CA ILE A 145 -11.78 10.16 2.87
C ILE A 145 -13.18 9.72 2.42
N LYS A 146 -13.50 9.86 1.13
CA LYS A 146 -14.80 9.47 0.57
C LYS A 146 -15.08 7.98 0.66
N SER A 147 -14.02 7.16 0.74
CA SER A 147 -14.13 5.71 0.88
C SER A 147 -14.34 5.26 2.33
N GLY A 148 -14.55 6.19 3.27
CA GLY A 148 -14.90 5.89 4.65
C GLY A 148 -13.70 5.69 5.58
N ALA A 149 -12.55 6.28 5.24
CA ALA A 149 -11.42 6.30 6.16
C ALA A 149 -11.76 7.09 7.43
N ASN A 150 -11.27 6.61 8.58
CA ASN A 150 -11.37 7.30 9.85
C ASN A 150 -10.49 8.56 9.82
N ILE A 151 -11.13 9.72 9.77
CA ILE A 151 -10.46 11.03 9.66
C ILE A 151 -9.74 11.41 10.94
N ASP A 152 -10.40 11.17 12.05
CA ASP A 152 -10.00 11.59 13.39
C ASP A 152 -9.24 10.51 14.16
N ASP A 153 -8.70 9.56 13.41
CA ASP A 153 -8.13 8.35 13.93
C ASP A 153 -6.99 8.61 14.93
N ILE A 154 -7.11 8.02 16.12
CA ILE A 154 -6.52 8.52 17.36
C ILE A 154 -5.35 7.67 17.85
N THR A 155 -4.14 8.07 17.47
CA THR A 155 -2.91 7.80 18.24
C THR A 155 -2.00 9.01 18.22
N GLY A 156 -2.28 9.96 19.10
CA GLY A 156 -1.41 11.10 19.30
C GLY A 156 -1.62 12.20 18.28
N ASN A 157 -1.20 12.02 17.02
CA ASN A 157 -1.35 13.00 15.95
C ASN A 157 -2.42 12.50 14.96
N THR A 158 -3.33 13.36 14.54
CA THR A 158 -4.30 13.05 13.46
C THR A 158 -3.68 13.29 12.08
N ALA A 159 -4.33 12.82 11.01
CA ALA A 159 -3.93 13.14 9.64
C ALA A 159 -3.79 14.66 9.41
N LEU A 160 -4.66 15.47 10.02
CA LEU A 160 -4.57 16.94 9.98
C LEU A 160 -3.30 17.48 10.64
N HIS A 161 -2.86 16.91 11.77
CA HIS A 161 -1.58 17.31 12.38
C HIS A 161 -0.41 17.05 11.44
N PHE A 162 -0.36 15.87 10.81
CA PHE A 162 0.70 15.55 9.87
C PHE A 162 0.64 16.38 8.59
N ALA A 163 -0.55 16.67 8.07
CA ALA A 163 -0.74 17.57 6.95
C ALA A 163 -0.14 18.97 7.24
N CYS A 164 -0.43 19.51 8.43
CA CYS A 164 0.15 20.77 8.90
C CYS A 164 1.69 20.70 9.09
N ILE A 165 2.19 19.65 9.76
CA ILE A 165 3.64 19.48 10.03
C ILE A 165 4.44 19.37 8.74
N ASN A 166 3.94 18.59 7.76
CA ASN A 166 4.62 18.35 6.50
C ASN A 166 4.37 19.44 5.45
N LYS A 167 3.62 20.49 5.78
CA LYS A 167 3.27 21.60 4.86
C LYS A 167 2.66 21.08 3.55
N THR A 168 1.70 20.17 3.67
CA THR A 168 1.03 19.55 2.53
C THR A 168 0.24 20.56 1.71
N HIS A 169 -0.20 20.15 0.52
CA HIS A 169 -1.06 20.97 -0.34
C HIS A 169 -2.30 21.49 0.44
N PRO A 170 -2.68 22.77 0.32
CA PRO A 170 -3.79 23.35 1.08
C PRO A 170 -5.12 22.59 0.92
N ASP A 171 -5.38 22.07 -0.28
CA ASP A 171 -6.58 21.26 -0.54
C ASP A 171 -6.67 20.01 0.33
N ILE A 172 -5.53 19.42 0.74
CA ILE A 172 -5.53 18.29 1.69
C ILE A 172 -6.11 18.72 3.03
N LEU A 173 -5.75 19.92 3.52
CA LEU A 173 -6.34 20.49 4.74
C LEU A 173 -7.85 20.72 4.55
N HIS A 174 -8.25 21.25 3.39
CA HIS A 174 -9.65 21.46 3.07
C HIS A 174 -10.45 20.14 3.06
N TYR A 175 -9.94 19.10 2.41
CA TYR A 175 -10.59 17.79 2.36
C TYR A 175 -10.66 17.13 3.73
N LEU A 176 -9.59 17.21 4.54
CA LEU A 176 -9.61 16.69 5.92
C LEU A 176 -10.67 17.40 6.78
N ILE A 177 -10.71 18.74 6.73
CA ILE A 177 -11.70 19.53 7.48
C ILE A 177 -13.13 19.20 7.01
N LYS A 178 -13.35 19.15 5.70
CA LYS A 178 -14.64 18.78 5.11
C LYS A 178 -15.06 17.34 5.45
N GLY A 179 -14.09 16.44 5.57
CA GLY A 179 -14.29 15.07 6.05
C GLY A 179 -14.61 14.96 7.54
N GLY A 180 -14.53 16.06 8.29
CA GLY A 180 -14.85 16.10 9.72
C GLY A 180 -13.63 16.07 10.65
N ALA A 181 -12.42 16.36 10.15
CA ALA A 181 -11.24 16.45 11.00
C ALA A 181 -11.42 17.55 12.07
N GLN A 182 -11.17 17.20 13.32
CA GLN A 182 -11.22 18.17 14.41
C GLN A 182 -10.00 19.10 14.40
N ILE A 183 -10.21 20.34 13.95
CA ILE A 183 -9.17 21.38 13.87
C ILE A 183 -8.53 21.65 15.25
N ASN A 184 -9.33 21.62 16.32
CA ASN A 184 -8.87 21.94 17.67
C ASN A 184 -8.42 20.72 18.48
N LYS A 185 -8.36 19.53 17.86
CA LYS A 185 -7.91 18.33 18.56
C LYS A 185 -6.45 18.47 18.90
N LEU A 186 -6.12 18.33 20.17
CA LEU A 186 -4.73 18.38 20.62
C LEU A 186 -4.03 17.08 20.29
N ASN A 187 -2.76 17.15 19.88
CA ASN A 187 -1.95 15.96 19.79
C ASN A 187 -1.51 15.46 21.19
N LYS A 188 -1.07 14.20 21.28
CA LYS A 188 -0.52 13.64 22.53
C LYS A 188 0.89 14.14 22.89
N VAL A 189 1.47 15.11 22.17
CA VAL A 189 2.80 15.66 22.49
C VAL A 189 2.67 17.07 23.08
N ILE A 190 2.74 17.09 24.41
CA ILE A 190 2.97 18.18 25.37
C ILE A 190 3.54 19.46 24.73
N PHE A 191 2.69 20.46 24.47
CA PHE A 191 3.15 21.83 24.69
C PHE A 191 3.46 21.92 26.20
N PRO A 192 4.69 22.26 26.65
CA PRO A 192 4.83 22.72 28.02
C PRO A 192 3.85 23.89 28.13
N LYS A 193 2.79 23.73 28.94
CA LYS A 193 1.84 24.80 29.21
C LYS A 193 2.69 26.03 29.49
N LYS A 194 2.68 27.02 28.60
CA LYS A 194 3.23 28.34 28.93
C LYS A 194 2.48 28.71 30.19
N LYS A 195 3.18 28.73 31.33
CA LYS A 195 2.61 29.18 32.60
C LYS A 195 1.89 30.48 32.27
N GLU A 196 0.56 30.47 32.35
CA GLU A 196 -0.22 31.68 32.35
C GLU A 196 0.40 32.53 33.47
N LYS A 197 1.14 33.57 33.09
CA LYS A 197 1.52 34.60 34.03
C LYS A 197 0.19 35.18 34.48
N LYS A 198 -0.31 34.75 35.64
CA LYS A 198 -1.30 35.50 36.41
C LYS A 198 -0.75 36.92 36.50
N ARG A 199 -1.30 37.83 35.69
CA ARG A 199 -1.23 39.26 35.98
C ARG A 199 -1.98 39.39 37.30
N LYS A 200 -1.25 39.48 38.39
CA LYS A 200 -1.78 40.01 39.63
C LYS A 200 -1.93 41.51 39.39
N GLU A 201 -3.15 41.98 39.56
CA GLU A 201 -3.50 43.39 39.76
C GLU A 201 -2.71 43.96 40.96
#